data_AF-A0A354F1F0-F1
#
_entry.id   AF-A0A354F1F0-F1
#
_cell.length_a   1.000
_cell.length_b   1.000
_cell.length_c   1.000
_cell.angle_alpha   90.00
_cell.angle_beta   90.00
_cell.angle_gamma   90.00
#
_symmetry.space_group_name_H-M   'P 1'
#
loop_
_entity.id
_entity.type
_entity.pdbx_description
1 polymer ?
#
loop_
_entity_poly.entity_id
_entity_poly.type
_entity_poly.pdbx_seq_one_letter_code
_entity_poly.pdbx_strand_id
1 'polypeptide(L)'
;MKKMMIGSFVAVFAATSFAEHLINTDTNTWKNIPIIVDKNKNTYTTSDGFLMPEGDYYYSYSGYRCLKDKTDLKGVKPVLLKALNRKGVVIYCYPEKYYKK
;
A
#
# COMPACT_ATOMS: atom_id res chain seq x y z
N MET A 1 -17.35 62.01 -3.70
CA MET A 1 -16.99 60.78 -2.97
C MET A 1 -17.99 59.68 -3.34
N LYS A 2 -17.67 58.81 -4.33
CA LYS A 2 -18.52 57.66 -4.69
C LYS A 2 -17.92 56.41 -4.05
N LYS A 3 -18.71 55.74 -3.21
CA LYS A 3 -18.32 54.65 -2.33
C LYS A 3 -18.00 53.40 -3.17
N MET A 4 -16.77 52.89 -3.05
CA MET A 4 -16.37 51.59 -3.59
C MET A 4 -17.01 50.50 -2.74
N MET A 5 -17.91 49.70 -3.33
CA MET A 5 -18.39 48.47 -2.70
C MET A 5 -17.39 47.36 -3.00
N ILE A 6 -16.65 46.93 -1.97
CA ILE A 6 -15.77 45.78 -2.02
C ILE A 6 -16.64 44.54 -1.71
N GLY A 7 -17.01 43.80 -2.75
CA GLY A 7 -17.67 42.51 -2.60
C GLY A 7 -16.68 41.48 -2.05
N SER A 8 -16.92 40.98 -0.84
CA SER A 8 -16.16 39.85 -0.29
C SER A 8 -16.52 38.57 -1.03
N PHE A 9 -15.61 38.11 -1.89
CA PHE A 9 -15.64 36.76 -2.43
C PHE A 9 -15.25 35.79 -1.31
N VAL A 10 -16.23 35.16 -0.67
CA VAL A 10 -15.99 34.06 0.26
C VAL A 10 -15.65 32.82 -0.58
N ALA A 11 -14.35 32.55 -0.73
CA ALA A 11 -13.88 31.29 -1.29
C ALA A 11 -14.13 30.16 -0.29
N VAL A 12 -15.20 29.40 -0.50
CA VAL A 12 -15.45 28.15 0.22
C VAL A 12 -14.46 27.12 -0.33
N PHE A 13 -13.33 26.95 0.34
CA PHE A 13 -12.43 25.83 0.08
C PHE A 13 -13.15 24.54 0.49
N ALA A 14 -13.67 23.81 -0.50
CA ALA A 14 -14.16 22.46 -0.31
C ALA A 14 -12.97 21.59 0.13
N ALA A 15 -12.93 21.25 1.42
CA ALA A 15 -12.00 20.26 1.93
C ALA A 15 -12.39 18.89 1.34
N THR A 16 -11.74 18.48 0.25
CA THR A 16 -11.85 17.11 -0.24
C THR A 16 -11.22 16.20 0.81
N SER A 17 -12.03 15.53 1.61
CA SER A 17 -11.54 14.49 2.52
C SER A 17 -11.06 13.31 1.67
N PHE A 18 -9.76 13.25 1.41
CA PHE A 18 -9.15 12.06 0.86
C PHE A 18 -9.22 10.98 1.93
N ALA A 19 -10.18 10.06 1.81
CA ALA A 19 -10.18 8.81 2.54
C ALA A 19 -9.01 7.97 2.03
N GLU A 20 -7.80 8.30 2.50
CA GLU A 20 -6.59 7.57 2.17
C GLU A 20 -6.71 6.16 2.78
N HIS A 21 -6.54 5.14 1.94
CA HIS A 21 -6.63 3.76 2.40
C HIS A 21 -5.53 3.46 3.43
N LEU A 22 -5.87 2.81 4.55
CA LEU A 22 -4.95 2.52 5.67
C LEU A 22 -3.58 1.96 5.22
N ILE A 23 -3.58 1.01 4.28
CA ILE A 23 -2.31 0.45 3.79
C ILE A 23 -1.47 1.50 3.04
N ASN A 24 -2.11 2.40 2.29
CA ASN A 24 -1.38 3.46 1.59
C ASN A 24 -0.77 4.48 2.56
N THR A 25 -1.50 4.83 3.63
CA THR A 25 -1.00 5.70 4.69
C THR A 25 0.22 5.10 5.37
N ASP A 26 0.19 3.80 5.67
CA ASP A 26 1.30 3.13 6.37
C ASP A 26 2.52 2.93 5.46
N THR A 27 2.31 2.54 4.20
CA THR A 27 3.39 2.03 3.34
C THR A 27 3.98 3.04 2.36
N ASN A 28 3.50 4.29 2.34
CA ASN A 28 3.94 5.29 1.36
C ASN A 28 5.43 5.65 1.48
N THR A 29 6.00 5.54 2.68
CA THR A 29 7.42 5.82 2.97
C THR A 29 8.28 4.56 2.98
N TRP A 30 7.66 3.38 2.86
CA TRP A 30 8.33 2.10 2.98
C TRP A 30 9.06 1.72 1.69
N LYS A 31 10.17 0.99 1.83
CA LYS A 31 10.90 0.47 0.66
C LYS A 31 10.13 -0.68 0.00
N ASN A 32 10.11 -0.69 -1.33
CA ASN A 32 9.48 -1.76 -2.10
C ASN A 32 10.45 -2.90 -2.40
N ILE A 33 10.02 -4.13 -2.14
CA ILE A 33 10.75 -5.38 -2.44
C ILE A 33 9.99 -6.17 -3.52
N PRO A 34 10.44 -6.21 -4.77
CA PRO A 34 9.79 -7.01 -5.79
C PRO A 34 9.97 -8.51 -5.49
N ILE A 35 8.90 -9.28 -5.67
CA ILE A 35 8.89 -10.74 -5.48
C ILE A 35 8.37 -11.46 -6.73
N ILE A 36 8.82 -12.69 -6.90
CA ILE A 36 8.31 -13.63 -7.89
C ILE A 36 7.35 -14.56 -7.16
N VAL A 37 6.15 -14.77 -7.72
CA VAL A 37 5.09 -15.55 -7.10
C VAL A 37 4.75 -16.77 -7.93
N ASP A 38 4.79 -17.95 -7.31
CA ASP A 38 4.17 -19.17 -7.83
C ASP A 38 2.74 -19.25 -7.27
N LYS A 39 1.76 -18.86 -8.08
CA LYS A 39 0.34 -18.83 -7.70
C LYS A 39 -0.24 -20.24 -7.48
N ASN A 40 0.31 -21.27 -8.12
CA ASN A 40 -0.18 -22.63 -7.98
C ASN A 40 0.21 -23.20 -6.61
N LYS A 41 1.39 -22.82 -6.11
CA LYS A 41 1.92 -23.26 -4.81
C LYS A 41 1.66 -22.27 -3.67
N ASN A 42 1.14 -21.08 -3.97
CA ASN A 42 1.03 -19.95 -3.04
C ASN A 42 2.37 -19.65 -2.34
N THR A 43 3.44 -19.64 -3.13
CA THR A 43 4.79 -19.34 -2.64
C THR A 43 5.38 -18.13 -3.33
N TYR A 44 6.35 -17.49 -2.66
CA TYR A 44 7.13 -16.41 -3.24
C TYR A 44 8.62 -16.57 -3.03
N THR A 45 9.39 -15.94 -3.92
CA THR A 45 10.83 -15.75 -3.79
C THR A 45 11.18 -14.28 -4.00
N THR A 46 12.21 -13.83 -3.30
CA THR A 46 12.96 -12.62 -3.66
C THR A 46 14.09 -13.02 -4.60
N SER A 47 14.66 -12.08 -5.35
CA SER A 47 15.86 -12.33 -6.13
C SER A 47 16.97 -12.94 -5.25
N ASP A 48 17.74 -13.89 -5.80
CA ASP A 48 18.85 -14.48 -5.07
C ASP A 48 19.86 -13.41 -4.68
N GLY A 49 20.34 -13.44 -3.43
CA GLY A 49 21.26 -12.44 -2.88
C GLY A 49 20.61 -11.09 -2.51
N PHE A 50 19.29 -10.96 -2.58
CA PHE A 50 18.62 -9.72 -2.21
C PHE A 50 18.81 -9.40 -0.72
N LEU A 51 19.51 -8.31 -0.43
CA LEU A 51 19.67 -7.78 0.92
C LEU A 51 18.37 -7.09 1.34
N MET A 52 17.74 -7.61 2.41
CA MET A 52 16.58 -6.93 2.99
C MET A 52 17.02 -5.55 3.47
N PRO A 53 16.30 -4.47 3.12
CA PRO A 53 16.66 -3.16 3.59
C PRO A 53 16.49 -3.06 5.10
N GLU A 54 17.29 -2.21 5.70
CA GLU A 54 17.05 -1.73 7.06
C GLU A 54 15.80 -0.85 7.08
N GLY A 55 14.98 -1.01 8.12
CA GLY A 55 13.71 -0.29 8.32
C GLY A 55 12.48 -0.95 7.68
N ASP A 56 11.47 -0.14 7.42
CA ASP A 56 10.17 -0.60 6.94
C ASP A 56 10.16 -0.87 5.43
N TYR A 57 9.55 -1.98 5.04
CA TYR A 57 9.42 -2.40 3.66
C TYR A 57 8.19 -3.26 3.43
N TYR A 58 7.68 -3.20 2.20
CA TYR A 58 6.60 -4.07 1.73
C TYR A 58 7.09 -4.87 0.52
N TYR A 59 6.41 -5.99 0.24
CA TYR A 59 6.68 -6.77 -0.97
C TYR A 59 5.67 -6.41 -2.07
N SER A 60 6.05 -6.52 -3.35
CA SER A 60 5.09 -6.33 -4.45
C SER A 60 5.28 -7.31 -5.60
N TYR A 61 4.18 -7.62 -6.26
CA TYR A 61 4.15 -8.33 -7.54
C TYR A 61 2.88 -7.93 -8.31
N SER A 62 2.92 -7.99 -9.64
CA SER A 62 1.84 -7.68 -10.60
C SER A 62 0.45 -7.35 -10.00
N GLY A 63 0.25 -6.09 -9.60
CA GLY A 63 -1.02 -5.55 -9.09
C GLY A 63 -1.33 -5.87 -7.63
N TYR A 64 -0.35 -6.27 -6.84
CA TYR A 64 -0.44 -6.56 -5.41
C TYR A 64 0.70 -5.92 -4.64
N ARG A 65 0.35 -5.38 -3.47
CA ARG A 65 1.28 -5.05 -2.41
C ARG A 65 1.06 -6.02 -1.25
N CYS A 66 2.12 -6.43 -0.59
CA CYS A 66 2.09 -7.42 0.46
C CYS A 66 2.84 -6.94 1.70
N LEU A 67 2.26 -7.25 2.85
CA LEU A 67 2.78 -6.89 4.15
C LEU A 67 3.18 -8.14 4.91
N LYS A 68 4.14 -8.01 5.83
CA LYS A 68 4.51 -9.09 6.74
C LYS A 68 3.38 -9.37 7.73
N ASP A 69 2.72 -8.31 8.19
CA ASP A 69 1.63 -8.36 9.13
C ASP A 69 0.28 -8.22 8.41
N LYS A 70 -0.73 -8.89 8.94
CA LYS A 70 -2.08 -8.81 8.39
C LYS A 70 -2.70 -7.48 8.80
N THR A 71 -3.11 -6.70 7.80
CA THR A 71 -3.96 -5.52 8.00
C THR A 71 -5.43 -5.89 7.85
N ASP A 72 -6.27 -5.45 8.79
CA ASP A 72 -7.71 -5.62 8.71
C ASP A 72 -8.34 -4.55 7.81
N LEU A 73 -8.45 -4.89 6.52
CA LEU A 73 -9.22 -4.14 5.56
C LEU A 73 -10.65 -4.68 5.48
N LYS A 74 -11.64 -3.85 5.79
CA LYS A 74 -13.07 -4.22 5.74
C LYS A 74 -13.42 -4.82 4.38
N GLY A 75 -13.82 -6.10 4.37
CA GLY A 75 -14.28 -6.81 3.18
C GLY A 75 -13.17 -7.30 2.23
N VAL A 76 -11.89 -7.14 2.58
CA VAL A 76 -10.78 -7.59 1.73
C VAL A 76 -10.10 -8.80 2.36
N LYS A 77 -10.12 -9.93 1.64
CA LYS A 77 -9.35 -11.12 2.01
C LYS A 77 -7.98 -11.08 1.31
N PRO A 78 -6.85 -11.03 2.05
CA PRO A 78 -5.54 -11.07 1.43
C PRO A 78 -5.23 -12.44 0.86
N VAL A 79 -4.38 -12.48 -0.16
CA VAL A 79 -3.71 -13.70 -0.63
C VAL A 79 -2.54 -13.97 0.29
N LEU A 80 -2.45 -15.18 0.85
CA LEU A 80 -1.34 -15.58 1.70
C LEU A 80 -0.27 -16.26 0.86
N LEU A 81 0.96 -15.75 0.91
CA LEU A 81 2.10 -16.35 0.23
C LEU A 81 3.16 -16.79 1.24
N LYS A 82 3.68 -17.99 1.06
CA LYS A 82 4.77 -18.56 1.89
C LYS A 82 6.12 -18.34 1.21
N ALA A 83 7.14 -17.99 1.96
CA ALA A 83 8.48 -17.90 1.38
C ALA A 83 9.00 -19.30 1.01
N LEU A 84 9.48 -19.46 -0.23
CA LEU A 84 10.03 -20.75 -0.69
C LEU A 84 11.32 -21.11 0.07
N ASN A 85 12.16 -20.10 0.30
CA ASN A 85 13.51 -20.28 0.86
C ASN A 85 13.61 -19.96 2.36
N ARG A 86 12.49 -19.61 3.02
CA ARG A 86 12.45 -19.26 4.45
C ARG A 86 11.24 -19.91 5.13
N LYS A 87 11.48 -20.99 5.87
CA LYS A 87 10.41 -21.70 6.58
C LYS A 87 9.72 -20.77 7.58
N GLY A 88 8.38 -20.79 7.57
CA GLY A 88 7.55 -20.05 8.52
C GLY A 88 7.26 -18.59 8.17
N VAL A 89 7.89 -18.03 7.12
CA VAL A 89 7.61 -16.65 6.70
C VAL A 89 6.38 -16.64 5.77
N VAL A 90 5.38 -15.84 6.15
CA VAL A 90 4.14 -15.62 5.39
C VAL A 90 3.98 -14.12 5.16
N ILE A 91 3.48 -13.75 3.99
CA ILE A 91 3.09 -12.38 3.66
C ILE A 91 1.63 -12.33 3.22
N TYR A 92 0.99 -11.19 3.48
CA TYR A 92 -0.41 -10.92 3.20
C TYR A 92 -0.52 -9.93 2.06
N CYS A 93 -0.98 -10.39 0.91
CA CYS A 93 -1.01 -9.63 -0.33
C CYS A 93 -2.41 -9.11 -0.63
N TYR A 94 -2.54 -7.79 -0.79
CA TYR A 94 -3.79 -7.13 -1.16
C TYR A 94 -3.67 -6.51 -2.55
N PRO A 95 -4.74 -6.56 -3.37
CA PRO A 95 -4.76 -5.95 -4.70
C PRO A 95 -4.55 -4.42 -4.67
N GLU A 96 -3.70 -3.88 -5.54
CA GLU A 96 -3.34 -2.46 -5.63
C GLU A 96 -4.53 -1.50 -5.78
N LYS A 97 -5.68 -1.98 -6.26
CA LYS A 97 -6.94 -1.21 -6.29
C LYS A 97 -7.40 -0.74 -4.90
N TYR A 98 -6.96 -1.36 -3.82
CA TYR A 98 -7.22 -0.94 -2.44
C TYR A 98 -6.20 0.08 -1.89
N TYR A 99 -5.34 0.61 -2.77
CA TYR A 99 -4.24 1.52 -2.41
C TYR A 99 -4.28 2.83 -3.20
N LYS A 100 -4.96 2.87 -4.35
CA LYS A 100 -5.08 4.07 -5.17
C LYS A 100 -6.09 5.04 -4.54
N LYS A 101 -5.67 6.31 -4.43
CA LYS A 101 -6.56 7.46 -4.23
C LYS A 101 -7.49 7.63 -5.42
#